data_AF-A0A258R2Z3-F1
#
_entry.id   AF-A0A258R2Z3-F1
#
_cell.length_a   1.000
_cell.length_b   1.000
_cell.length_c   1.000
_cell.angle_alpha   90.00
_cell.angle_beta   90.00
_cell.angle_gamma   90.00
#
_symmetry.space_group_name_H-M   'P 1'
#
loop_
_entity.id
_entity.type
_entity.pdbx_description
1 polymer ?
#
loop_
_entity_poly.entity_id
_entity_poly.type
_entity_poly.pdbx_seq_one_letter_code
_entity_poly.pdbx_strand_id
1 'polypeptide(L)'
;MEVCMSQAQEPVTISIRAKAGQRDLIDQAADRLGRSRSDFMLEAACRQAEDVLLDQTYFALDAKGFAAFQDMLDNPPAPTDRLRRTLKAQAPWAAAATAAKTASRSGK
;
A
#
# COMPACT_ATOMS: atom_id res chain seq x y z
N MET A 1 21.98 18.17 1.47
CA MET A 1 23.02 17.17 1.12
C MET A 1 22.49 15.84 1.59
N GLU A 2 21.86 14.97 0.81
CA GLU A 2 21.51 14.91 -0.61
C GLU A 2 20.33 13.92 -0.64
N VAL A 3 19.20 14.33 -1.21
CA VAL A 3 18.01 13.49 -1.30
C VAL A 3 18.23 12.56 -2.49
N CYS A 4 18.74 11.35 -2.25
CA CYS A 4 18.68 10.26 -3.23
C CYS A 4 17.23 9.74 -3.32
N MET A 5 16.31 10.57 -3.82
CA MET A 5 14.99 10.18 -4.30
C MET A 5 15.00 10.29 -5.83
N SER A 6 15.88 9.53 -6.48
CA SER A 6 15.89 9.44 -7.94
C SER A 6 16.55 8.14 -8.38
N GLN A 7 15.97 7.00 -7.95
CA GLN A 7 16.01 5.86 -8.86
C GLN A 7 15.10 6.28 -10.01
N ALA A 8 15.69 6.58 -11.17
CA ALA A 8 14.94 6.94 -12.36
C ALA A 8 13.83 5.90 -12.57
N GLN A 9 12.60 6.37 -12.78
CA GLN A 9 11.49 5.53 -13.24
C GLN A 9 11.79 5.09 -14.67
N GLU A 10 12.67 4.10 -14.81
CA GLU A 10 12.83 3.40 -16.07
C GLU A 10 11.51 2.69 -16.40
N PRO A 11 10.99 2.85 -17.62
CA PRO A 11 9.74 2.21 -18.01
C PRO A 11 9.91 0.69 -17.95
N VAL A 12 9.07 0.04 -17.16
CA VAL A 12 9.05 -1.42 -17.02
C VAL A 12 7.94 -1.99 -17.91
N THR A 13 8.28 -2.97 -18.74
CA THR A 13 7.30 -3.65 -19.60
C THR A 13 6.48 -4.65 -18.80
N ILE A 14 5.16 -4.49 -18.80
CA ILE A 14 4.21 -5.43 -18.21
C ILE A 14 3.54 -6.22 -19.33
N SER A 15 3.69 -7.56 -19.31
CA SER A 15 3.07 -8.44 -20.31
C SER A 15 1.83 -9.14 -19.72
N ILE A 16 0.69 -9.03 -20.41
CA ILE A 16 -0.59 -9.59 -19.97
C ILE A 16 -1.22 -10.36 -21.14
N ARG A 17 -1.84 -11.52 -20.85
CA ARG A 17 -2.62 -12.29 -21.82
C ARG A 17 -4.10 -11.99 -21.64
N ALA A 18 -4.80 -11.72 -22.74
CA ALA A 18 -6.24 -11.48 -22.76
C ALA A 18 -6.91 -12.32 -23.86
N LYS A 19 -8.17 -12.72 -23.63
CA LYS A 19 -9.01 -13.31 -24.67
C LYS A 19 -9.42 -12.23 -25.68
N ALA A 20 -9.77 -12.63 -26.91
CA ALA A 20 -10.20 -11.70 -27.97
C ALA A 20 -11.33 -10.77 -27.50
N GLY A 21 -12.42 -11.32 -26.94
CA GLY A 21 -13.52 -10.49 -26.45
C GLY A 21 -13.17 -9.55 -25.30
N GLN A 22 -12.18 -9.87 -24.47
CA GLN A 22 -11.71 -8.95 -23.42
C GLN A 22 -10.93 -7.78 -24.04
N ARG A 23 -10.06 -8.08 -25.01
CA ARG A 23 -9.35 -7.05 -25.77
C ARG A 23 -10.33 -6.13 -26.49
N ASP A 24 -11.31 -6.68 -27.20
CA ASP A 24 -12.26 -5.89 -27.99
C ASP A 24 -13.11 -4.97 -27.10
N LEU A 25 -13.48 -5.43 -25.90
CA LEU A 25 -14.18 -4.62 -24.90
C LEU A 25 -13.30 -3.46 -24.39
N ILE A 26 -12.03 -3.74 -24.10
CA ILE A 26 -11.06 -2.74 -23.63
C ILE A 26 -10.77 -1.72 -24.73
N ASP A 27 -10.55 -2.16 -25.97
CA ASP A 27 -10.30 -1.29 -27.12
C ASP A 27 -11.47 -0.31 -27.31
N GLN A 28 -12.72 -0.80 -27.28
CA GLN A 28 -13.92 0.06 -27.36
C GLN A 28 -14.01 1.09 -26.23
N ALA A 29 -13.62 0.72 -24.99
CA ALA A 29 -13.64 1.64 -23.86
C ALA A 29 -12.56 2.72 -23.99
N ALA A 30 -11.35 2.32 -24.41
CA ALA A 30 -10.22 3.22 -24.62
C ALA A 30 -10.52 4.21 -25.78
N ASP A 31 -11.10 3.73 -26.88
CA ASP A 31 -11.49 4.54 -28.04
C ASP A 31 -12.51 5.62 -27.65
N ARG A 32 -13.51 5.29 -26.84
CA ARG A 32 -14.51 6.26 -26.35
C ARG A 32 -13.91 7.37 -25.49
N LEU A 33 -12.78 7.09 -24.85
CA LEU A 33 -12.05 8.06 -24.02
C LEU A 33 -10.90 8.74 -24.78
N GLY A 34 -10.65 8.35 -26.03
CA GLY A 34 -9.55 8.87 -26.84
C GLY A 34 -8.16 8.54 -26.29
N ARG A 35 -8.01 7.40 -25.58
CA ARG A 35 -6.75 6.97 -24.95
C ARG A 35 -6.22 5.71 -25.60
N SER A 36 -4.91 5.45 -25.47
CA SER A 36 -4.35 4.18 -25.92
C SER A 36 -4.84 3.03 -25.02
N ARG A 37 -4.96 1.82 -25.57
CA ARG A 37 -5.31 0.62 -24.79
C ARG A 37 -4.39 0.46 -23.57
N SER A 38 -3.09 0.62 -23.75
CA SER A 38 -2.11 0.41 -22.69
C SER A 38 -2.27 1.42 -21.56
N ASP A 39 -2.51 2.70 -21.89
CA ASP A 39 -2.72 3.74 -20.88
C ASP A 39 -4.02 3.49 -20.10
N PHE A 40 -5.10 3.17 -20.81
CA PHE A 40 -6.39 2.83 -20.20
C PHE A 40 -6.26 1.63 -19.24
N MET A 41 -5.57 0.56 -19.66
CA MET A 41 -5.35 -0.62 -18.81
C MET A 41 -4.48 -0.29 -17.60
N LEU A 42 -3.41 0.48 -17.77
CA LEU A 42 -2.50 0.83 -16.69
C LEU A 42 -3.21 1.67 -15.63
N GLU A 43 -3.92 2.71 -16.05
CA GLU A 43 -4.67 3.59 -15.16
C GLU A 43 -5.78 2.84 -14.42
N ALA A 44 -6.55 2.00 -15.12
CA ALA A 44 -7.58 1.19 -14.49
C ALA A 44 -6.99 0.21 -13.46
N ALA A 45 -5.86 -0.42 -13.78
CA ALA A 45 -5.17 -1.33 -12.88
C ALA A 45 -4.60 -0.59 -11.65
N CYS A 46 -3.99 0.58 -11.84
CA CYS A 46 -3.49 1.43 -10.76
C CYS A 46 -4.62 1.85 -9.82
N ARG A 47 -5.73 2.36 -10.37
CA ARG A 47 -6.90 2.75 -9.57
C ARG A 47 -7.47 1.58 -8.77
N GLN A 48 -7.63 0.42 -9.39
CA GLN A 48 -8.12 -0.76 -8.67
C GLN A 48 -7.14 -1.22 -7.59
N ALA A 49 -5.83 -1.11 -7.84
CA ALA A 49 -4.82 -1.42 -6.82
C ALA A 49 -4.89 -0.43 -5.64
N GLU A 50 -5.04 0.86 -5.91
CA GLU A 50 -5.26 1.88 -4.89
C GLU A 50 -6.51 1.58 -4.06
N ASP A 51 -7.65 1.31 -4.70
CA ASP A 51 -8.90 0.99 -4.01
C ASP A 51 -8.73 -0.23 -3.07
N VAL A 52 -8.04 -1.29 -3.52
CA VAL A 52 -7.78 -2.49 -2.71
C VAL A 52 -6.83 -2.22 -1.55
N LEU A 53 -5.83 -1.36 -1.73
CA LEU A 53 -4.88 -1.00 -0.67
C LEU A 53 -5.52 -0.05 0.35
N LEU A 54 -6.38 0.86 -0.11
CA LEU A 54 -7.12 1.79 0.74
C LEU A 54 -8.20 1.08 1.56
N ASP A 55 -8.82 0.04 1.02
CA ASP A 55 -9.74 -0.84 1.76
C ASP A 55 -9.08 -1.45 3.02
N GLN A 56 -7.75 -1.55 3.07
CA GLN A 56 -7.01 -2.11 4.20
C GLN A 56 -6.56 -1.08 5.26
N THR A 57 -6.62 0.24 4.99
CA THR A 57 -6.01 1.25 5.88
C THR A 57 -6.75 2.60 5.97
N TYR A 58 -8.00 2.68 5.49
CA TYR A 58 -8.78 3.91 5.57
C TYR A 58 -9.69 3.94 6.82
N PHE A 59 -9.45 4.91 7.71
CA PHE A 59 -10.34 5.24 8.82
C PHE A 59 -11.10 6.53 8.51
N ALA A 60 -12.34 6.43 8.05
CA ALA A 60 -13.20 7.59 7.85
C ALA A 60 -13.66 8.14 9.22
N LEU A 61 -13.32 9.39 9.54
CA LEU A 61 -13.80 10.10 10.71
C LEU A 61 -14.59 11.34 10.26
N ASP A 62 -15.74 11.60 10.90
CA ASP A 62 -16.42 12.88 10.75
C ASP A 62 -15.60 14.01 11.41
N ALA A 63 -15.94 15.28 11.14
CA ALA A 63 -15.14 16.41 11.64
C ALA A 63 -14.97 16.40 13.17
N LYS A 64 -15.97 15.90 13.90
CA LYS A 64 -15.94 15.76 15.36
C LYS A 64 -15.02 14.62 15.80
N GLY A 65 -15.10 13.46 15.15
CA GLY A 65 -14.23 12.32 15.40
C GLY A 65 -12.77 12.63 15.06
N PHE A 66 -12.53 13.38 13.99
CA PHE A 66 -11.20 13.84 13.63
C PHE A 66 -10.63 14.82 14.67
N ALA A 67 -11.42 15.79 15.14
CA ALA A 67 -10.99 16.72 16.18
C ALA A 67 -10.69 16.01 17.52
N ALA A 68 -11.51 15.04 17.93
CA ALA A 68 -11.26 14.24 19.13
C ALA A 68 -10.01 13.36 18.99
N PHE A 69 -9.78 12.79 17.81
CA PHE A 69 -8.55 12.05 17.51
C PHE A 69 -7.32 12.95 17.58
N GLN A 70 -7.39 14.15 17.00
CA GLN A 70 -6.32 15.14 17.02
C GLN A 70 -5.98 15.57 18.46
N ASP A 71 -6.99 15.89 19.28
CA ASP A 71 -6.78 16.25 20.69
C ASP A 71 -6.11 15.11 21.48
N MET A 72 -6.45 13.85 21.18
CA MET A 72 -5.85 12.69 21.82
C MET A 72 -4.39 12.44 21.38
N LEU A 73 -4.01 12.91 20.19
CA LEU A 73 -2.61 12.90 19.73
C LEU A 73 -1.80 14.04 20.37
N ASP A 74 -2.38 15.23 20.45
CA ASP A 74 -1.72 16.41 20.99
C ASP A 74 -1.60 16.34 22.53
N ASN A 75 -2.58 15.71 23.19
CA ASN A 75 -2.62 15.49 24.63
C ASN A 75 -2.65 13.98 24.96
N PRO A 76 -1.52 13.27 24.79
CA PRO A 76 -1.49 11.83 25.01
C PRO A 76 -1.80 11.49 26.48
N PRO A 77 -2.69 10.51 26.74
CA PRO A 77 -3.05 10.13 28.09
C PRO A 77 -1.85 9.54 28.85
N ALA A 78 -1.84 9.72 30.16
CA ALA A 78 -0.76 9.22 31.00
C ALA A 78 -0.60 7.69 30.86
N PRO A 79 0.64 7.18 30.66
CA PRO A 79 0.85 5.77 30.41
C PRO A 79 0.50 4.94 31.64
N THR A 80 -0.51 4.07 31.48
CA THR A 80 -0.94 3.14 32.51
C THR A 80 0.07 2.02 32.73
N ASP A 81 0.06 1.38 33.90
CA ASP A 81 0.95 0.25 34.17
C ASP A 81 0.70 -0.95 33.23
N ARG A 82 -0.53 -1.12 32.74
CA ARG A 82 -0.84 -2.10 31.69
C ARG A 82 -0.19 -1.73 30.36
N LEU A 83 -0.28 -0.47 29.93
CA LEU A 83 0.38 0.00 28.71
C LEU A 83 1.90 -0.20 28.80
N ARG A 84 2.51 0.13 29.94
CA ARG A 84 3.95 -0.09 30.19
C ARG A 84 4.34 -1.57 30.10
N ARG A 85 3.50 -2.48 30.61
CA ARG A 85 3.73 -3.93 30.49
C ARG A 85 3.61 -4.40 29.04
N THR A 86 2.61 -3.92 28.30
CA THR A 86 2.41 -4.27 26.88
C THR A 86 3.54 -3.75 25.98
N LEU A 87 4.00 -2.52 26.18
CA LEU A 87 5.14 -1.96 25.43
C LEU A 87 6.46 -2.71 25.68
N LYS A 88 6.61 -3.35 26.85
CA LYS A 88 7.76 -4.20 27.18
C LYS A 88 7.61 -5.65 26.73
N ALA A 89 6.40 -6.07 26.35
CA ALA A 89 6.14 -7.42 25.88
C ALA A 89 6.67 -7.59 24.45
N GLN A 90 7.22 -8.76 24.14
CA GLN A 90 7.71 -9.06 22.80
C GLN A 90 6.54 -9.04 21.81
N ALA A 91 6.67 -8.24 20.76
CA ALA A 91 5.64 -8.16 19.74
C ALA A 91 5.44 -9.53 19.07
N PRO A 92 4.19 -10.02 18.92
CA PRO A 92 3.92 -11.37 18.42
C PRO A 92 4.38 -11.58 16.97
N TRP A 93 4.52 -10.51 16.20
CA TRP A 93 5.04 -10.53 14.84
C TRP A 93 6.58 -10.43 14.75
N ALA A 94 7.27 -10.14 15.86
CA ALA A 94 8.74 -10.13 15.89
C ALA A 94 9.34 -11.52 15.67
N ALA A 95 8.62 -12.59 16.04
CA ALA A 95 9.04 -13.97 15.76
C ALA A 95 8.97 -14.32 14.26
N ALA A 96 8.08 -13.67 13.50
CA ALA A 96 7.99 -13.85 12.05
C ALA A 96 9.13 -13.14 11.30
N ALA A 97 9.62 -12.00 11.81
CA ALA A 97 10.67 -11.20 11.17
C ALA A 97 12.08 -11.84 11.29
N THR A 98 12.37 -12.61 12.34
CA THR A 98 13.66 -13.31 12.52
C THR A 98 13.79 -14.60 11.72
N ALA A 99 12.68 -15.25 11.33
CA ALA A 99 12.71 -16.47 10.52
C ALA A 99 13.27 -16.24 9.10
N ALA A 100 13.22 -15.01 8.58
CA ALA A 100 13.76 -14.66 7.26
C ALA A 100 15.29 -14.47 7.23
N LYS A 101 15.95 -14.22 8.38
CA LYS A 101 17.39 -13.91 8.43
C LYS A 101 18.29 -15.15 8.60
N THR A 102 17.75 -16.28 9.06
CA THR A 102 18.53 -17.52 9.26
C THR A 102 18.74 -18.34 7.99
N ALA A 103 18.04 -18.02 6.89
CA ALA A 103 18.14 -18.78 5.63
C ALA A 103 19.33 -18.40 4.72
N SER A 104 20.08 -17.32 5.01
CA SER A 104 21.18 -16.85 4.14
C SER A 104 22.59 -17.09 4.69
N ARG A 105 22.76 -17.73 5.85
CA ARG A 105 24.08 -17.98 6.46
C ARG A 105 24.30 -19.49 6.70
N SER A 106 24.20 -20.29 5.64
CA SER A 106 24.81 -21.62 5.61
C SER A 106 25.09 -21.97 4.15
N GLY A 107 26.31 -21.68 3.72
CA GLY A 107 26.75 -21.81 2.33
C GLY A 107 28.25 -21.54 2.19
N LYS A 108 29.06 -22.30 2.93
CA LYS A 108 30.41 -22.72 2.54
C LYS A 108 30.83 -23.91 3.38
#